data_AF-A0A3R1AMP9-F1
#
_entry.id   AF-A0A3R1AMP9-F1
#
_cell.length_a   1.000
_cell.length_b   1.000
_cell.length_c   1.000
_cell.angle_alpha   90.00
_cell.angle_beta   90.00
_cell.angle_gamma   90.00
#
_symmetry.space_group_name_H-M   'P 1'
#
loop_
_entity.id
_entity.type
_entity.pdbx_description
1 polymer ?
#
loop_
_entity_poly.entity_id
_entity_poly.type
_entity_poly.pdbx_seq_one_letter_code
_entity_poly.pdbx_strand_id
1 'polypeptide(L)'
;TITGYAMDGTNGGLNLNGGTFNATSTVLNGTSQNNNLGAKVGGVITVSQGNLSLSGTANRVNAAPDVTGVVSDGTLSITVSSGTLNVTGKVNDTANNPTNAGTTRGLNLVNTTLNATEVSLSGEVAGGRDGTG
;
A
#
# COMPACT_ATOMS: atom_id res chain seq x y z
N THR A 1 5.40 -14.60 5.31
CA THR A 1 5.18 -13.17 5.61
C THR A 1 6.45 -12.41 5.35
N ILE A 2 6.35 -11.23 4.71
CA ILE A 2 7.45 -10.27 4.53
C ILE A 2 6.99 -8.94 5.12
N THR A 3 7.83 -8.32 5.94
CA THR A 3 7.55 -7.02 6.56
C THR A 3 8.72 -6.06 6.35
N GLY A 4 8.42 -4.85 5.93
CA GLY A 4 9.40 -3.77 5.78
C GLY A 4 9.04 -2.55 6.63
N TYR A 5 10.06 -1.89 7.16
CA TYR A 5 9.94 -0.69 7.98
C TYR A 5 10.95 0.35 7.52
N ALA A 6 10.52 1.60 7.44
CA ALA A 6 11.41 2.74 7.20
C ALA A 6 10.98 3.95 8.02
N MET A 7 11.92 4.82 8.37
CA MET A 7 11.63 6.23 8.67
C MET A 7 11.74 7.01 7.37
N ASP A 8 10.77 7.86 7.06
CA ASP A 8 10.77 8.66 5.83
C ASP A 8 10.92 7.80 4.57
N GLY A 9 10.14 6.71 4.47
CA GLY A 9 10.25 5.69 3.42
C GLY A 9 9.98 6.20 2.01
N THR A 10 10.95 6.90 1.39
CA THR A 10 10.86 7.45 0.03
C THR A 10 10.63 6.37 -1.02
N ASN A 11 11.11 5.16 -0.77
CA ASN A 11 10.87 3.97 -1.60
C ASN A 11 9.82 3.02 -1.00
N GLY A 12 9.08 3.43 0.01
CA GLY A 12 8.23 2.54 0.79
C GLY A 12 8.93 2.02 2.06
N GLY A 13 8.17 1.82 3.13
CA GLY A 13 8.57 0.92 4.22
C GLY A 13 8.81 -0.50 3.71
N LEU A 14 8.05 -0.93 2.70
CA LEU A 14 8.33 -2.09 1.86
C LEU A 14 8.41 -1.66 0.39
N ASN A 15 9.49 -2.04 -0.29
CA ASN A 15 9.65 -1.86 -1.74
C ASN A 15 9.71 -3.24 -2.41
N LEU A 16 8.76 -3.51 -3.30
CA LEU A 16 8.68 -4.76 -4.05
C LEU A 16 8.60 -4.48 -5.54
N ASN A 17 9.42 -5.19 -6.31
CA ASN A 17 9.38 -5.14 -7.77
C ASN A 17 9.23 -6.56 -8.31
N GLY A 18 7.99 -7.04 -8.27
CA GLY A 18 7.60 -8.40 -8.62
C GLY A 18 7.95 -9.47 -7.59
N GLY A 19 7.57 -10.70 -7.89
CA GLY A 19 7.89 -11.88 -7.07
C GLY A 19 6.91 -13.03 -7.27
N THR A 20 7.38 -14.26 -7.06
CA THR A 20 6.54 -15.46 -7.11
C THR A 20 6.47 -16.09 -5.72
N PHE A 21 5.24 -16.29 -5.23
CA PHE A 21 4.97 -16.87 -3.91
C PHE A 21 4.19 -18.17 -4.07
N ASN A 22 4.80 -19.27 -3.64
CA ASN A 22 4.20 -20.61 -3.64
C ASN A 22 3.73 -20.96 -2.23
N ALA A 23 2.78 -20.19 -1.71
CA ALA A 23 2.24 -20.34 -0.36
C ALA A 23 0.71 -20.24 -0.37
N THR A 24 0.06 -20.88 0.60
CA THR A 24 -1.39 -20.82 0.80
C THR A 24 -1.86 -19.48 1.39
N SER A 25 -0.95 -18.75 2.05
CA SER A 25 -1.17 -17.40 2.53
C SER A 25 0.12 -16.60 2.42
N THR A 26 0.10 -15.56 1.59
CA THR A 26 1.18 -14.61 1.42
C THR A 26 0.77 -13.29 2.06
N VAL A 27 1.58 -12.79 2.99
CA VAL A 27 1.35 -11.50 3.66
C VAL A 27 2.57 -10.61 3.43
N LEU A 28 2.34 -9.45 2.84
CA LEU A 28 3.33 -8.43 2.51
C LEU A 28 2.92 -7.13 3.21
N ASN A 29 3.75 -6.64 4.13
CA ASN A 29 3.42 -5.43 4.90
C ASN A 29 4.55 -4.40 4.84
N GLY A 30 4.23 -3.17 4.47
CA GLY A 30 5.15 -2.03 4.51
C GLY A 30 4.68 -0.97 5.49
N THR A 31 5.58 -0.49 6.35
CA THR A 31 5.28 0.65 7.23
C THR A 31 6.33 1.75 7.08
N SER A 32 5.89 2.93 6.66
CA SER A 32 6.69 4.15 6.86
C SER A 32 6.27 4.81 8.16
N GLN A 33 7.19 4.84 9.12
CA GLN A 33 6.96 5.40 10.44
C GLN A 33 6.79 6.92 10.40
N ASN A 34 7.28 7.56 9.35
CA ASN A 34 7.21 9.00 9.13
C ASN A 34 7.08 9.28 7.62
N ASN A 35 6.03 9.97 7.19
CA ASN A 35 5.78 10.46 5.83
C ASN A 35 5.95 9.43 4.69
N ASN A 36 5.91 9.91 3.44
CA ASN A 36 6.17 9.14 2.22
C ASN A 36 5.25 7.92 2.07
N LEU A 37 5.82 6.72 1.89
CA LEU A 37 5.10 5.58 1.35
C LEU A 37 5.10 4.40 2.33
N GLY A 38 3.95 3.78 2.58
CA GLY A 38 3.87 2.56 3.38
C GLY A 38 4.46 1.37 2.62
N ALA A 39 3.85 1.02 1.50
CA ALA A 39 4.34 0.02 0.57
C ALA A 39 4.37 0.55 -0.86
N LYS A 40 5.48 0.36 -1.55
CA LYS A 40 5.67 0.66 -2.98
C LYS A 40 5.82 -0.65 -3.72
N VAL A 41 4.93 -0.92 -4.69
CA VAL A 41 4.82 -2.23 -5.33
C VAL A 41 4.72 -2.08 -6.85
N GLY A 42 5.67 -2.66 -7.58
CA GLY A 42 5.68 -2.69 -9.05
C GLY A 42 5.92 -4.09 -9.59
N GLY A 43 5.92 -4.21 -10.92
CA GLY A 43 6.27 -5.45 -11.62
C GLY A 43 5.17 -6.51 -11.58
N VAL A 44 5.57 -7.78 -11.76
CA VAL A 44 4.64 -8.93 -11.80
C VAL A 44 4.75 -9.73 -10.51
N ILE A 45 3.64 -9.82 -9.77
CA ILE A 45 3.48 -10.63 -8.57
C ILE A 45 2.56 -11.81 -8.86
N THR A 46 3.01 -13.02 -8.54
CA THR A 46 2.23 -14.24 -8.74
C THR A 46 2.13 -15.03 -7.44
N VAL A 47 0.91 -15.40 -7.04
CA VAL A 47 0.63 -16.32 -5.92
C VAL A 47 -0.10 -17.55 -6.46
N SER A 48 0.54 -18.71 -6.34
CA SER A 48 0.09 -19.93 -7.05
C SER A 48 -0.83 -20.85 -6.26
N GLN A 49 -0.83 -20.75 -4.92
CA GLN A 49 -1.46 -21.76 -4.05
C GLN A 49 -2.53 -21.22 -3.08
N GLY A 50 -2.71 -19.90 -2.96
CA GLY A 50 -3.70 -19.36 -2.02
C GLY A 50 -3.76 -17.85 -2.02
N ASN A 51 -4.00 -17.25 -0.85
CA ASN A 51 -4.37 -15.84 -0.74
C ASN A 51 -3.15 -14.91 -0.72
N LEU A 52 -3.34 -13.67 -1.16
CA LEU A 52 -2.40 -12.56 -0.99
C LEU A 52 -3.05 -11.45 -0.16
N SER A 53 -2.36 -11.05 0.91
CA SER A 53 -2.64 -9.82 1.64
C SER A 53 -1.45 -8.87 1.49
N LEU A 54 -1.69 -7.73 0.85
CA LEU A 54 -0.75 -6.63 0.71
C LEU A 54 -1.24 -5.45 1.55
N SER A 55 -0.45 -5.04 2.53
CA SER A 55 -0.75 -3.87 3.34
C SER A 55 0.37 -2.84 3.32
N GLY A 56 -0.02 -1.57 3.33
CA GLY A 56 0.90 -0.45 3.42
C GLY A 56 0.35 0.58 4.39
N THR A 57 1.14 0.94 5.40
CA THR A 57 0.82 1.98 6.38
C THR A 57 1.84 3.10 6.30
N ALA A 58 1.39 4.33 6.15
CA ALA A 58 2.25 5.51 6.28
C ALA A 58 1.73 6.40 7.41
N ASN A 59 2.62 7.00 8.19
CA ASN A 59 2.23 7.98 9.20
C ASN A 59 2.57 9.37 8.68
N ARG A 60 1.57 10.15 8.26
CA ARG A 60 1.80 11.54 7.86
C ARG A 60 1.98 12.37 9.12
N VAL A 61 3.14 13.01 9.24
CA VAL A 61 3.40 14.00 10.29
C VAL A 61 3.76 15.33 9.64
N ASN A 62 3.63 16.43 10.37
CA ASN A 62 3.88 17.79 9.85
C ASN A 62 3.09 18.09 8.55
N ALA A 63 3.54 19.03 7.73
CA ALA A 63 2.89 19.39 6.47
C ALA A 63 3.34 18.53 5.26
N ALA A 64 3.71 17.26 5.47
CA ALA A 64 4.27 16.43 4.40
C ALA A 64 3.26 16.18 3.26
N PRO A 65 3.63 16.41 1.98
CA PRO A 65 2.81 16.08 0.83
C PRO A 65 2.94 14.60 0.42
N ASP A 66 2.02 14.15 -0.42
CA ASP A 66 2.07 12.90 -1.20
C ASP A 66 2.26 11.62 -0.36
N VAL A 67 1.80 11.64 0.90
CA VAL A 67 1.90 10.48 1.79
C VAL A 67 0.87 9.43 1.37
N THR A 68 1.32 8.20 1.11
CA THR A 68 0.47 7.13 0.60
C THR A 68 0.67 5.81 1.33
N GLY A 69 -0.43 5.12 1.67
CA GLY A 69 -0.39 3.80 2.29
C GLY A 69 0.21 2.75 1.36
N VAL A 70 -0.46 2.45 0.24
CA VAL A 70 0.07 1.57 -0.82
C VAL A 70 0.09 2.32 -2.15
N VAL A 71 1.21 2.29 -2.85
CA VAL A 71 1.37 2.85 -4.18
C VAL A 71 1.89 1.83 -5.18
N SER A 72 1.32 1.84 -6.39
CA SER A 72 1.86 1.09 -7.53
C SER A 72 3.06 1.82 -8.15
N ASP A 73 4.14 1.11 -8.46
CA ASP A 73 5.29 1.66 -9.20
C ASP A 73 5.29 1.20 -10.67
N GLY A 74 5.20 2.15 -11.59
CA GLY A 74 5.14 1.85 -13.02
C GLY A 74 3.91 1.02 -13.40
N THR A 75 4.14 -0.18 -13.96
CA THR A 75 3.08 -1.15 -14.23
C THR A 75 3.10 -2.23 -13.15
N LEU A 76 1.96 -2.46 -12.51
CA LEU A 76 1.77 -3.50 -11.51
C LEU A 76 0.81 -4.56 -12.05
N SER A 77 1.21 -5.83 -12.02
CA SER A 77 0.33 -6.96 -12.31
C SER A 77 0.37 -7.94 -11.15
N ILE A 78 -0.77 -8.21 -10.53
CA ILE A 78 -0.90 -9.19 -9.46
C ILE A 78 -1.82 -10.31 -9.93
N THR A 79 -1.33 -11.54 -9.91
CA THR A 79 -2.10 -12.76 -10.21
C THR A 79 -2.13 -13.68 -8.99
N VAL A 80 -3.33 -14.00 -8.51
CA VAL A 80 -3.59 -14.93 -7.41
C VAL A 80 -4.43 -16.07 -7.97
N SER A 81 -3.81 -17.22 -8.23
CA SER A 81 -4.40 -18.26 -9.10
C SER A 81 -5.62 -18.98 -8.53
N SER A 82 -5.77 -19.05 -7.21
CA SER A 82 -6.79 -19.88 -6.55
C SER A 82 -7.39 -19.27 -5.28
N GLY A 83 -7.08 -18.00 -4.99
CA GLY A 83 -7.40 -17.36 -3.72
C GLY A 83 -7.85 -15.92 -3.86
N THR A 84 -7.92 -15.25 -2.71
CA THR A 84 -8.31 -13.85 -2.60
C THR A 84 -7.09 -12.93 -2.64
N LEU A 85 -7.25 -11.78 -3.26
CA LEU A 85 -6.33 -10.66 -3.17
C LEU A 85 -6.94 -9.59 -2.28
N ASN A 86 -6.24 -9.25 -1.19
CA ASN A 86 -6.59 -8.13 -0.33
C ASN A 86 -5.48 -7.08 -0.42
N VAL A 87 -5.82 -5.85 -0.79
CA VAL A 87 -4.89 -4.71 -0.78
C VAL A 87 -5.44 -3.63 0.13
N THR A 88 -4.71 -3.34 1.20
CA THR A 88 -5.09 -2.35 2.21
C THR A 88 -4.03 -1.28 2.34
N GLY A 89 -4.40 -0.04 2.08
CA GLY A 89 -3.54 1.12 2.28
C GLY A 89 -4.11 2.03 3.34
N LYS A 90 -3.30 2.34 4.35
CA LYS A 90 -3.68 3.22 5.45
C LYS A 90 -2.68 4.37 5.56
N VAL A 91 -3.20 5.57 5.72
CA VAL A 91 -2.41 6.69 6.24
C VAL A 91 -2.95 7.07 7.61
N ASN A 92 -2.07 7.07 8.61
CA ASN A 92 -2.34 7.70 9.90
C ASN A 92 -1.86 9.14 9.81
N ASP A 93 -2.78 10.05 9.58
CA ASP A 93 -2.53 11.47 9.58
C ASP A 93 -2.54 11.99 11.02
N THR A 94 -1.36 12.03 11.61
CA THR A 94 -1.16 12.62 12.94
C THR A 94 -0.68 14.06 12.86
N ALA A 95 -0.60 14.62 11.64
CA ALA A 95 -0.23 16.00 11.47
C ALA A 95 -1.36 16.92 11.91
N ASN A 96 -1.09 17.73 12.94
CA ASN A 96 -1.95 18.86 13.32
C ASN A 96 -1.89 20.03 12.30
N ASN A 97 -1.55 19.75 11.04
CA ASN A 97 -1.41 20.75 9.98
C ASN A 97 -2.20 20.30 8.73
N PRO A 98 -3.25 21.06 8.33
CA PRO A 98 -4.07 20.72 7.16
C PRO A 98 -3.33 20.92 5.82
N THR A 99 -2.18 21.60 5.83
CA THR A 99 -1.39 21.83 4.63
C THR A 99 -0.98 20.50 4.01
N ASN A 100 -1.25 20.35 2.71
CA ASN A 100 -1.01 19.16 1.88
C ASN A 100 -1.82 17.90 2.24
N ALA A 101 -2.76 17.96 3.19
CA ALA A 101 -3.60 16.80 3.55
C ALA A 101 -4.34 16.20 2.33
N GLY A 102 -4.81 17.04 1.40
CA GLY A 102 -5.51 16.62 0.18
C GLY A 102 -4.66 15.82 -0.83
N THR A 103 -3.34 15.75 -0.65
CA THR A 103 -2.46 14.90 -1.47
C THR A 103 -2.25 13.50 -0.87
N THR A 104 -2.79 13.26 0.33
CA THR A 104 -2.64 12.00 1.06
C THR A 104 -3.62 10.97 0.54
N ARG A 105 -3.18 9.72 0.37
CA ARG A 105 -4.02 8.65 -0.18
C ARG A 105 -3.83 7.36 0.60
N GLY A 106 -4.91 6.66 0.95
CA GLY A 106 -4.79 5.29 1.44
C GLY A 106 -4.18 4.38 0.37
N LEU A 107 -4.81 4.38 -0.81
CA LEU A 107 -4.40 3.62 -1.99
C LEU A 107 -4.13 4.54 -3.19
N ASN A 108 -3.06 4.26 -3.92
CA ASN A 108 -2.79 4.84 -5.24
C ASN A 108 -2.32 3.75 -6.21
N LEU A 109 -3.27 3.09 -6.87
CA LEU A 109 -3.02 1.99 -7.80
C LEU A 109 -3.32 2.46 -9.23
N VAL A 110 -2.29 2.90 -9.93
CA VAL A 110 -2.35 3.37 -11.32
C VAL A 110 -1.70 2.31 -12.21
N ASN A 111 -2.19 2.15 -13.44
CA ASN A 111 -1.67 1.16 -14.40
C ASN A 111 -1.51 -0.25 -13.79
N THR A 112 -2.52 -0.65 -13.02
CA THR A 112 -2.50 -1.87 -12.22
C THR A 112 -3.50 -2.89 -12.76
N THR A 113 -3.06 -4.13 -12.96
CA THR A 113 -3.92 -5.28 -13.29
C THR A 113 -3.98 -6.21 -12.09
N LEU A 114 -5.19 -6.50 -11.61
CA LEU A 114 -5.42 -7.39 -10.48
C LEU A 114 -6.26 -8.57 -10.96
N ASN A 115 -5.72 -9.78 -10.83
CA ASN A 115 -6.38 -11.02 -11.22
C ASN A 115 -6.41 -11.98 -10.04
N ALA A 116 -7.60 -12.27 -9.53
CA ALA A 116 -7.84 -13.19 -8.42
C ALA A 116 -9.28 -13.68 -8.49
N THR A 117 -9.62 -14.74 -7.76
CA THR A 117 -11.02 -15.18 -7.61
C THR A 117 -11.87 -14.06 -7.01
N GLU A 118 -11.33 -13.38 -5.99
CA GLU A 118 -11.93 -12.20 -5.38
C GLU A 118 -10.84 -11.16 -5.09
N VAL A 119 -11.18 -9.89 -5.30
CA VAL A 119 -10.31 -8.76 -5.01
C VAL A 119 -11.02 -7.84 -4.03
N SER A 120 -10.35 -7.52 -2.93
CA SER A 120 -10.78 -6.54 -1.94
C SER A 120 -9.75 -5.41 -1.85
N LEU A 121 -10.21 -4.18 -2.02
CA LEU A 121 -9.39 -2.97 -1.96
C LEU A 121 -9.92 -2.05 -0.88
N SER A 122 -9.05 -1.63 0.04
CA SER A 122 -9.39 -0.67 1.08
C SER A 122 -8.33 0.41 1.21
N GLY A 123 -8.75 1.66 1.08
CA GLY A 123 -7.92 2.84 1.27
C GLY A 123 -8.48 3.73 2.37
N GLU A 124 -7.70 3.97 3.41
CA GLU A 124 -8.10 4.80 4.54
C GLU A 124 -7.07 5.92 4.77
N VAL A 125 -7.55 7.13 5.03
CA VAL A 125 -6.76 8.22 5.62
C VAL A 125 -7.42 8.57 6.94
N ALA A 126 -6.82 8.15 8.05
CA ALA A 126 -7.32 8.36 9.39
C ALA A 126 -6.69 9.63 10.00
N GLY A 127 -7.49 10.49 10.64
CA GLY A 127 -6.97 11.64 11.41
C GLY A 127 -6.91 12.98 10.66
N GLY A 128 -7.15 13.00 9.34
CA GLY A 128 -7.45 14.23 8.62
C GLY A 128 -8.87 14.66 8.93
N ARG A 129 -9.07 15.88 9.47
CA ARG A 129 -10.42 16.42 9.71
C ARG A 129 -11.28 16.29 8.44
N ASP A 130 -12.52 15.88 8.64
CA ASP A 130 -13.60 15.90 7.67
C ASP A 130 -13.49 17.10 6.72
N GLY A 131 -13.20 16.81 5.45
CA GLY A 131 -13.12 17.78 4.37
C GLY A 131 -13.62 17.11 3.10
N THR A 132 -14.93 17.18 2.91
CA THR A 132 -15.74 16.71 1.78
C THR A 132 -15.09 16.87 0.40
N GLY A 133 -15.11 15.82 -0.44
CA GLY A 133 -14.92 15.92 -1.89
C GLY A 133 -14.15 14.76 -2.49
#